data_AF-A0A958FMJ6-F1
#
_entry.id   AF-A0A958FMJ6-F1
#
_cell.length_a   1.000
_cell.length_b   1.000
_cell.length_c   1.000
_cell.angle_alpha   90.00
_cell.angle_beta   90.00
_cell.angle_gamma   90.00
#
_symmetry.space_group_name_H-M   'P 1'
#
loop_
_entity.id
_entity.type
_entity.pdbx_description
1 polymer ?
#
loop_
_entity_poly.entity_id
_entity_poly.type
_entity_poly.pdbx_seq_one_letter_code
_entity_poly.pdbx_strand_id
1 'polypeptide(L)' 'SMTEFYVLEGEFKQVTETAPRADINIFGLASQLSFDFMRSVPQQVRSSCLFIGDSGQESALV' A
#
# COMPACT_ATOMS: atom_id res chain seq x y z
N SER A 1 -13.96 -15.75 -14.18
CA SER A 1 -12.80 -15.17 -13.48
C SER A 1 -13.12 -15.15 -12.00
N MET A 2 -12.29 -15.73 -11.13
CA MET A 2 -12.49 -15.66 -9.68
C MET A 2 -11.61 -14.53 -9.14
N THR A 3 -12.22 -13.40 -8.86
CA THR A 3 -11.58 -12.29 -8.13
C THR A 3 -12.09 -12.32 -6.71
N GLU A 4 -11.17 -12.35 -5.75
CA GLU A 4 -11.48 -12.25 -4.32
C GLU A 4 -11.15 -10.84 -3.83
N PHE A 5 -12.02 -10.29 -3.00
CA PHE A 5 -11.85 -8.95 -2.43
C PHE A 5 -11.70 -9.08 -0.92
N TYR A 6 -10.72 -8.36 -0.39
CA TYR A 6 -10.41 -8.33 1.04
C TYR A 6 -10.47 -6.89 1.52
N VAL A 7 -11.17 -6.65 2.61
CA VAL A 7 -11.12 -5.41 3.38
C VAL A 7 -10.61 -5.78 4.77
N LEU A 8 -9.49 -5.19 5.16
CA LEU A 8 -8.87 -5.45 6.46
C LEU A 8 -9.03 -4.21 7.33
N GLU A 9 -9.54 -4.40 8.54
CA GLU A 9 -9.76 -3.34 9.51
C GLU A 9 -8.75 -3.47 10.66
N GLY A 10 -8.20 -2.36 11.13
CA GLY A 10 -7.24 -2.33 12.23
C GLY A 10 -6.15 -1.29 12.04
N GLU A 11 -5.11 -1.38 12.87
CA GLU A 11 -3.92 -0.54 12.73
C GLU A 11 -3.14 -0.96 11.47
N PHE A 12 -2.72 0.02 10.67
CA PHE A 12 -2.18 -0.20 9.33
C PHE A 12 -0.98 -1.16 9.33
N LYS A 13 -0.01 -0.95 10.22
CA LYS A 13 1.21 -1.77 10.31
C LYS A 13 0.90 -3.21 10.70
N GLN A 14 -0.04 -3.43 11.61
CA GLN A 14 -0.49 -4.77 11.99
C GLN A 14 -1.20 -5.48 10.85
N VAL A 15 -2.14 -4.81 10.17
CA VAL A 15 -2.89 -5.46 9.08
C VAL A 15 -2.01 -5.76 7.87
N THR A 16 -0.95 -4.99 7.62
CA THR A 16 0.00 -5.28 6.52
C THR A 16 0.74 -6.58 6.72
N GLU A 17 0.96 -7.02 7.96
CA GLU A 17 1.63 -8.30 8.27
C GLU A 17 0.72 -9.51 8.01
N THR A 18 -0.60 -9.32 8.14
CA THR A 18 -1.61 -10.37 7.90
C THR A 18 -2.27 -10.28 6.53
N ALA A 19 -1.94 -9.27 5.75
CA ALA A 19 -2.54 -9.05 4.44
C ALA A 19 -2.24 -10.20 3.48
N PRO A 20 -3.17 -10.56 2.58
CA PRO A 20 -2.89 -11.53 1.53
C PRO A 20 -1.66 -11.13 0.71
N ARG A 21 -0.86 -12.12 0.32
CA ARG A 21 0.34 -11.88 -0.48
C ARG A 21 -0.05 -11.28 -1.83
N ALA A 22 0.61 -10.19 -2.19
CA ALA A 22 0.49 -9.55 -3.50
C ALA A 22 1.84 -9.50 -4.20
N ASP A 23 1.85 -9.64 -5.53
CA ASP A 23 3.07 -9.43 -6.35
C ASP A 23 3.49 -7.95 -6.35
N ILE A 24 2.51 -7.05 -6.28
CA ILE A 24 2.68 -5.60 -6.23
C ILE A 24 1.78 -5.03 -5.13
N ASN A 25 2.37 -4.29 -4.20
CA ASN A 25 1.65 -3.44 -3.26
C ASN A 25 1.69 -1.99 -3.75
N ILE A 26 0.55 -1.29 -3.67
CA ILE A 26 0.41 0.10 -4.08
C ILE A 26 0.08 0.94 -2.86
N PHE A 27 0.92 1.92 -2.56
CA PHE A 27 0.74 2.83 -1.42
C PHE A 27 0.74 4.28 -1.90
N GLY A 28 -0.13 5.10 -1.29
CA GLY A 28 -0.06 6.55 -1.47
C GLY A 28 1.07 7.16 -0.63
N LEU A 29 1.71 8.19 -1.15
CA LEU A 29 2.64 9.02 -0.38
C LEU A 29 1.84 10.04 0.45
N ALA A 30 2.16 10.13 1.74
CA ALA A 30 1.69 11.22 2.58
C ALA A 30 2.36 12.54 2.16
N SER A 31 1.71 13.67 2.46
CA SER A 31 2.26 15.01 2.22
C SER A 31 3.63 15.22 2.89
N GLN A 32 3.82 14.58 4.05
CA GLN A 32 5.13 14.44 4.69
C GLN A 32 5.64 13.01 4.50
N LEU A 33 6.76 12.89 3.78
CA LEU A 33 7.35 11.59 3.47
C LEU A 33 7.91 10.91 4.72
N SER A 34 7.56 9.63 4.90
CA SER A 34 8.19 8.73 5.86
C SER A 34 9.11 7.76 5.12
N PHE A 35 10.38 8.12 5.00
CA PHE A 35 11.38 7.26 4.37
C PHE A 35 11.62 5.96 5.14
N ASP A 36 11.37 5.94 6.44
CA ASP A 36 11.46 4.74 7.27
C ASP A 36 10.41 3.72 6.84
N PHE A 37 9.16 4.16 6.68
CA PHE A 37 8.09 3.29 6.17
C PHE A 37 8.40 2.77 4.77
N MET A 38 8.81 3.65 3.85
CA MET A 38 9.12 3.26 2.47
C MET A 38 10.23 2.20 2.38
N ARG A 39 11.18 2.21 3.34
CA ARG A 39 12.27 1.23 3.42
C ARG A 39 11.87 -0.05 4.17
N SER A 40 11.01 0.04 5.19
CA SER A 40 10.63 -1.10 6.01
C SER A 40 9.53 -1.95 5.39
N VAL A 41 8.52 -1.33 4.77
CA VAL A 41 7.33 -2.05 4.29
C VAL A 41 7.64 -3.12 3.23
N PRO A 42 8.54 -2.91 2.26
CA PRO A 42 8.86 -3.96 1.27
C PRO A 42 9.46 -5.21 1.92
N GLN A 43 10.20 -5.03 3.02
CA GLN A 43 10.78 -6.14 3.79
C GLN A 43 9.70 -6.89 4.59
N GLN A 44 8.70 -6.16 5.12
CA GLN A 44 7.58 -6.75 5.87
C GLN A 44 6.65 -7.56 4.96
N VAL A 45 6.23 -6.99 3.82
CA VAL A 45 5.32 -7.67 2.88
C VAL A 45 6.02 -8.65 1.94
N ARG A 46 7.35 -8.58 1.87
CA ARG A 46 8.23 -9.46 1.07
C ARG A 46 7.87 -9.48 -0.42
N SER A 47 7.48 -8.33 -0.96
CA SER A 47 7.18 -8.14 -2.38
C SER A 47 7.41 -6.70 -2.84
N SER A 48 7.21 -6.45 -4.14
CA SER A 48 7.42 -5.15 -4.75
C SER A 48 6.42 -4.13 -4.25
N CYS A 49 6.89 -2.91 -4.00
CA CYS A 49 6.06 -1.79 -3.54
C CYS A 49 6.19 -0.61 -4.53
N LEU A 50 5.05 -0.08 -4.95
CA LEU A 50 4.93 1.15 -5.72
C LEU A 50 4.36 2.25 -4.82
N PHE A 51 5.04 3.39 -4.76
CA PHE A 51 4.60 4.55 -3.99
C PHE A 51 4.16 5.66 -4.95
N ILE A 52 2.91 6.11 -4.81
CA ILE A 52 2.30 7.09 -5.70
C ILE A 52 2.17 8.42 -4.97
N GLY A 53 2.79 9.46 -5.52
CA GLY A 53 2.55 10.85 -5.10
C GLY A 53 1.43 11.46 -5.93
N ASP A 54 0.46 12.05 -5.25
CA ASP A 54 -0.65 12.78 -5.88
C ASP A 54 -0.19 14.19 -6.26
N SER A 55 -0.42 14.61 -7.51
CA SER A 55 -0.20 15.99 -7.94
C SER A 55 -1.34 16.92 -7.50
N GLY A 56 -2.49 16.37 -7.09
CA GLY A 56 -3.68 17.07 -6.65
C GLY A 56 -4.59 17.50 -7.82
N GLN A 57 -4.35 17.01 -9.03
CA GLN A 57 -5.14 17.30 -10.24
C GLN A 57 -5.68 16.03 -10.90
N GLU A 58 -5.29 14.86 -10.39
CA GLU A 58 -5.74 13.57 -10.83
C GLU A 58 -7.18 13.33 -10.42
N SER A 59 -7.90 12.57 -11.24
CA SER A 59 -9.20 12.06 -10.86
C SER A 59 -9.22 10.55 -11.03
N ALA A 60 -9.35 9.85 -9.91
CA ALA A 60 -9.41 8.39 -9.87
C ALA A 60 -10.81 7.83 -10.16
N LEU A 61 -11.84 8.69 -10.20
CA LEU A 61 -13.25 8.29 -10.23
C LEU A 61 -14.04 8.80 -11.46
N VAL A 62 -13.43 9.62 -12.32
CA VAL A 62 -14.12 10.18 -13.50
C VAL A 62 -14.07 9.28 -14.71
#